data_AF-A0A229S8H0-F1
#
_entry.id   AF-A0A229S8H0-F1
#
_cell.length_a   1.000
_cell.length_b   1.000
_cell.length_c   1.000
_cell.angle_alpha   90.00
_cell.angle_beta   90.00
_cell.angle_gamma   90.00
#
_symmetry.space_group_name_H-M   'P 1'
#
loop_
_entity.id
_entity.type
_entity.pdbx_description
1 polymer ?
#
loop_
_entity_poly.entity_id
_entity_poly.type
_entity_poly.pdbx_seq_one_letter_code
_entity_poly.pdbx_strand_id
1 'polypeptide(L)'
;MTVCTDPAIPSAAATGRRTRVRIDPGGPLLVEGPVEIVMPDGETVTSDRFVVALCACRRSKRYPLCDASHRRRSRQAAQRPEE
;
A
#
# COMPACT_ATOMS: atom_id res chain seq x y z
N MET A 1 14.21 9.45 14.05
CA MET A 1 13.56 8.90 12.85
C MET A 1 14.27 9.48 11.64
N THR A 2 15.27 8.78 11.13
CA THR A 2 15.99 9.18 9.92
C THR A 2 15.18 8.70 8.73
N VAL A 3 14.58 9.61 7.98
CA VAL A 3 14.01 9.28 6.67
C VAL A 3 15.15 9.15 5.67
N CYS A 4 15.37 7.93 5.17
CA CYS A 4 16.26 7.72 4.04
C CYS A 4 15.57 8.29 2.79
N THR A 5 15.95 9.50 2.38
CA THR A 5 15.48 10.08 1.12
C THR A 5 16.31 9.51 -0.04
N ASP A 6 15.64 8.72 -0.88
CA ASP A 6 16.19 8.15 -2.12
C ASP A 6 16.07 9.16 -3.28
N PRO A 7 17.09 9.36 -4.13
CA PRO A 7 17.14 10.45 -5.12
C PRO A 7 16.26 10.28 -6.37
N ALA A 8 15.42 9.23 -6.48
CA ALA A 8 14.55 9.01 -7.64
C ALA A 8 13.09 9.49 -7.48
N ILE A 9 12.75 10.18 -6.38
CA ILE A 9 11.42 10.79 -6.23
C ILE A 9 11.51 12.26 -6.68
N PRO A 10 10.75 12.71 -7.69
CA PRO A 10 10.74 14.12 -8.06
C PRO A 10 10.18 14.93 -6.89
N SER A 11 11.08 15.61 -6.17
CA SER A 11 10.70 16.59 -5.15
C SER A 11 10.41 17.92 -5.84
N ALA A 12 9.25 17.99 -6.50
CA ALA A 12 8.67 19.28 -6.81
C ALA A 12 8.08 19.84 -5.52
N ALA A 13 8.44 21.07 -5.15
CA ALA A 13 7.83 21.79 -4.03
C ALA A 13 6.31 21.60 -4.05
N ALA A 14 5.78 20.89 -3.05
CA ALA A 14 4.42 20.35 -3.11
C ALA A 14 3.37 21.45 -2.91
N THR A 15 3.06 22.20 -3.97
CA THR A 15 1.90 23.08 -4.05
C THR A 15 0.64 22.29 -4.43
N GLY A 16 0.51 21.06 -3.91
CA GLY A 16 -0.59 20.15 -4.17
C GLY A 16 -1.17 19.58 -2.89
N ARG A 17 -2.47 19.26 -2.89
CA ARG A 17 -3.10 18.52 -1.79
C ARG A 17 -2.34 17.22 -1.58
N ARG A 18 -1.82 17.01 -0.36
CA ARG A 18 -1.14 15.77 0.02
C ARG A 18 -2.07 14.59 -0.25
N THR A 19 -1.59 13.57 -0.94
CA THR A 19 -2.29 12.30 -1.06
C THR A 19 -2.35 11.63 0.31
N ARG A 20 -3.55 11.33 0.79
CA ARG A 20 -3.70 10.63 2.07
C ARG A 20 -3.41 9.15 1.88
N VAL A 21 -2.53 8.63 2.73
CA VAL A 21 -2.29 7.20 2.88
C VAL A 21 -2.67 6.80 4.30
N ARG A 22 -3.49 5.76 4.43
CA ARG A 22 -3.84 5.15 5.72
C ARG A 22 -3.31 3.73 5.77
N ILE A 23 -2.69 3.38 6.90
CA ILE A 23 -2.23 2.03 7.17
C ILE A 23 -3.35 1.31 7.91
N ASP A 24 -3.84 0.20 7.36
CA ASP A 24 -4.73 -0.72 8.08
C ASP A 24 -3.88 -1.79 8.77
N PRO A 25 -3.83 -1.86 10.12
CA PRO A 25 -3.00 -2.83 10.82
C PRO A 25 -3.34 -4.27 10.43
N GLY A 26 -2.36 -5.00 9.89
CA GLY A 26 -2.57 -6.35 9.36
C GLY A 26 -3.34 -6.42 8.02
N GLY A 27 -3.70 -5.26 7.46
CA GLY A 27 -4.45 -5.08 6.23
C GLY A 27 -3.65 -4.35 5.15
N PRO A 28 -4.35 -3.77 4.15
CA PRO A 28 -3.73 -3.04 3.05
C PRO A 28 -3.32 -1.60 3.42
N LEU A 29 -2.52 -0.97 2.56
CA LEU A 29 -2.36 0.48 2.55
C LEU A 29 -3.51 1.08 1.73
N LEU A 30 -4.27 1.99 2.33
CA LEU A 30 -5.37 2.69 1.66
C LEU A 30 -4.87 4.04 1.16
N VAL A 31 -4.86 4.24 -0.15
CA VAL A 31 -4.38 5.46 -0.81
C VAL A 31 -5.56 6.20 -1.43
N GLU A 32 -5.70 7.51 -1.19
CA GLU A 32 -6.63 8.36 -1.93
C GLU A 32 -6.21 8.40 -3.41
N GLY A 33 -7.09 7.99 -4.32
CA GLY A 33 -6.82 7.95 -5.75
C GLY A 33 -7.28 9.20 -6.51
N PRO A 34 -7.11 9.21 -7.85
CA PRO A 34 -6.57 8.14 -8.70
C PRO A 34 -5.06 7.91 -8.47
N VAL A 35 -4.57 6.71 -8.77
CA VAL A 35 -3.15 6.34 -8.60
C VAL A 35 -2.58 5.61 -9.80
N GLU A 36 -1.29 5.83 -10.02
CA GLU A 36 -0.42 5.04 -10.88
C GLU A 36 0.63 4.35 -10.00
N ILE A 37 0.78 3.04 -10.15
CA ILE A 37 1.67 2.21 -9.32
C ILE A 37 2.75 1.64 -10.23
N VAL A 38 3.97 2.11 -10.04
CA VAL A 38 5.15 1.60 -10.75
C VAL A 38 5.75 0.45 -9.95
N MET A 39 5.95 -0.68 -10.62
CA MET A 39 6.49 -1.89 -10.06
C MET A 39 8.00 -1.99 -10.30
N PRO A 40 8.75 -2.78 -9.51
CA PRO A 40 10.21 -2.91 -9.69
C PRO A 40 10.65 -3.49 -11.04
N ASP A 41 9.77 -4.22 -11.73
CA ASP A 41 9.97 -4.77 -13.07
C ASP A 41 9.63 -3.77 -14.19
N GLY A 42 9.18 -2.56 -13.83
CA GLY A 42 8.74 -1.53 -14.77
C GLY A 42 7.27 -1.64 -15.19
N GLU A 43 6.51 -2.65 -14.71
CA GLU A 43 5.08 -2.71 -14.96
C GLU A 43 4.37 -1.54 -14.26
N THR A 44 3.35 -0.99 -14.92
CA THR A 44 2.52 0.08 -14.36
C THR A 44 1.08 -0.39 -14.20
N VAL A 45 0.56 -0.27 -12.98
CA VAL A 45 -0.84 -0.58 -12.66
C VAL A 45 -1.57 0.70 -12.28
N THR A 46 -2.63 1.02 -13.01
CA THR A 46 -3.44 2.23 -12.79
C THR A 46 -4.75 1.89 -12.09
N SER A 47 -5.23 2.79 -11.23
CA SER A 47 -6.58 2.73 -10.68
C SER A 47 -7.19 4.12 -10.56
N ASP A 48 -8.40 4.26 -11.10
CA ASP A 48 -9.23 5.47 -11.09
C ASP A 48 -10.14 5.58 -9.86
N ARG A 49 -10.08 4.61 -8.95
CA ARG A 49 -10.93 4.59 -7.75
C ARG A 49 -10.51 5.68 -6.77
N PHE A 50 -11.50 6.26 -6.10
CA PHE A 50 -11.27 7.27 -5.05
C PHE A 50 -10.42 6.75 -3.88
N VAL A 51 -10.48 5.45 -3.58
CA VAL A 51 -9.59 4.80 -2.61
C VAL A 51 -9.09 3.49 -3.20
N VAL A 52 -7.77 3.32 -3.17
CA VAL A 52 -7.07 2.15 -3.70
C VAL A 52 -6.40 1.41 -2.54
N ALA A 53 -6.62 0.09 -2.47
CA ALA A 53 -6.04 -0.75 -1.44
C ALA A 53 -4.82 -1.49 -1.99
N LEU A 54 -3.62 -1.10 -1.55
CA LEU A 54 -2.35 -1.73 -1.91
C LEU A 54 -2.02 -2.87 -0.96
N CYS A 55 -1.50 -3.96 -1.51
CA CYS A 55 -1.17 -5.16 -0.74
C CYS A 55 0.12 -4.97 0.06
N ALA A 56 0.02 -4.90 1.39
CA ALA A 56 1.18 -4.93 2.27
C ALA A 56 1.64 -6.36 2.64
N CYS A 57 0.82 -7.38 2.38
CA CYS A 57 1.10 -8.76 2.82
C CYS A 57 1.73 -9.67 1.76
N ARG A 58 1.89 -9.20 0.52
CA ARG A 58 2.43 -9.92 -0.65
C ARG A 58 1.79 -11.27 -0.99
N ARG A 59 0.55 -11.51 -0.54
CA ARG A 59 -0.21 -12.75 -0.85
C ARG A 59 -1.31 -12.56 -1.87
N SER A 60 -1.51 -11.34 -2.35
CA SER A 60 -2.57 -11.12 -3.33
C SER A 60 -2.21 -11.81 -4.64
N LYS A 61 -3.21 -12.46 -5.25
CA LYS A 61 -3.14 -12.95 -6.63
C LYS A 61 -3.26 -11.84 -7.67
N ARG A 62 -3.54 -10.61 -7.23
CA ARG A 62 -3.68 -9.39 -8.05
C ARG A 62 -2.69 -8.32 -7.57
N TYR A 63 -1.53 -8.75 -7.07
CA TYR A 63 -0.48 -7.84 -6.64
C TYR A 63 -0.18 -6.85 -7.78
N PRO A 64 -0.06 -5.53 -7.51
CA PRO A 64 0.09 -4.86 -6.21
C PRO A 64 -1.21 -4.57 -5.44
N LEU A 65 -2.38 -4.84 -5.99
CA LEU A 65 -3.67 -4.55 -5.35
C LEU A 65 -4.03 -5.58 -4.28
N CYS A 66 -4.84 -5.18 -3.30
CA CYS A 66 -5.36 -6.07 -2.27
C CYS A 66 -6.57 -6.88 -2.78
N ASP A 67 -6.61 -8.18 -2.48
CA ASP A 67 -7.74 -9.09 -2.71
C ASP A 67 -8.25 -9.75 -1.43
N ALA A 68 -7.99 -9.12 -0.29
CA ALA A 68 -8.29 -9.62 1.04
C ALA A 68 -7.55 -10.92 1.46
N SER A 69 -6.54 -11.38 0.71
CA SER A 69 -5.71 -12.53 1.12
C SER A 69 -5.01 -12.33 2.47
N HIS A 70 -4.89 -11.10 2.97
CA HIS A 70 -4.34 -10.82 4.30
C HIS A 70 -5.17 -11.45 5.44
N ARG A 71 -6.49 -11.56 5.27
CA ARG A 71 -7.42 -12.06 6.30
C ARG A 71 -7.14 -13.51 6.71
N ARG A 72 -6.57 -14.32 5.82
CA ARG A 72 -6.18 -15.71 6.10
C ARG A 72 -5.15 -15.79 7.23
N ARG A 73 -4.27 -14.79 7.36
CA ARG A 73 -3.30 -14.69 8.47
C ARG A 73 -3.88 -14.04 9.69
N SER A 74 -4.78 -13.06 9.57
CA SER A 74 -5.41 -12.45 10.76
C SER A 74 -6.09 -13.51 11.64
N ARG A 75 -6.68 -14.55 11.03
CA ARG A 75 -7.19 -15.72 11.76
C ARG A 75 -6.10 -16.52 12.50
N GLN A 76 -4.88 -16.60 11.97
CA GLN A 76 -3.76 -17.35 12.58
C GLN A 76 -2.94 -16.50 13.57
N ALA A 77 -2.83 -15.20 13.34
CA ALA A 77 -2.09 -14.27 14.20
C ALA A 77 -2.87 -13.88 15.46
N ALA A 78 -4.21 -13.82 15.39
CA ALA A 78 -5.08 -13.62 16.55
C ALA A 78 -5.19 -14.87 17.47
N GLN A 79 -4.51 -15.97 17.13
CA GLN A 79 -4.53 -17.24 17.88
C GLN A 79 -3.25 -17.50 18.70
N ARG A 80 -2.34 -16.53 18.82
CA ARG A 80 -1.27 -16.61 19.82
C ARG A 80 -1.72 -15.81 21.04
N PRO A 81 -2.02 -16.43 22.19
CA PRO A 81 -2.22 -15.69 23.42
C PRO A 81 -0.90 -14.99 23.75
N GLU A 82 -0.99 -13.71 24.10
CA GLU A 82 0.09 -12.97 24.75
C GLU A 82 0.28 -13.58 26.15
N GLU A 83 1.50 -14.01 26.47
CA GLU A 83 1.92 -14.48 27.81
C GLU A 83 2.35 -13.27 28.66
#